data_AF-A0A2P4XCW8-F1
#
_entry.id   AF-A0A2P4XCW8-F1
#
_cell.length_a   1.000
_cell.length_b   1.000
_cell.length_c   1.000
_cell.angle_alpha   90.00
_cell.angle_beta   90.00
_cell.angle_gamma   90.00
#
_symmetry.space_group_name_H-M   'P 1'
#
loop_
_entity.id
_entity.type
_entity.pdbx_description
1 polymer ?
#
loop_
_entity_poly.entity_id
_entity_poly.type
_entity_poly.pdbx_seq_one_letter_code
_entity_poly.pdbx_strand_id
1 'polypeptide(L)'
;MDYTHRWVNHEECFVDPVTGARTNRIEGAWEVHIKRHLKRMRGVRKELLTGYLDEFLWKTWFFAGEVPVSTCMEGLVMAIRKHYHV
;
A
#
# COMPACT_ATOMS: atom_id res chain seq x y z
N MET A 1 -7.05 -18.39 0.65
CA MET A 1 -6.29 -17.20 1.07
C MET A 1 -6.40 -17.14 2.57
N ASP A 2 -5.43 -17.71 3.28
CA ASP A 2 -5.49 -17.82 4.74
C ASP A 2 -4.72 -16.63 5.32
N TYR A 3 -5.43 -15.52 5.50
CA TYR A 3 -4.88 -14.37 6.20
C TYR A 3 -4.93 -14.63 7.71
N THR A 4 -3.77 -14.78 8.34
CA THR A 4 -3.69 -14.87 9.80
C THR A 4 -3.81 -13.48 10.40
N HIS A 5 -4.94 -13.21 11.06
CA HIS A 5 -5.12 -11.96 11.79
C HIS A 5 -4.20 -11.95 13.02
N ARG A 6 -3.27 -10.99 13.10
CA ARG A 6 -2.40 -10.77 14.26
C ARG A 6 -2.85 -9.52 15.02
N TRP A 7 -2.65 -9.51 16.32
CA TRP A 7 -3.00 -8.39 17.20
C TRP A 7 -1.75 -7.56 17.53
N VAL A 8 -1.94 -6.27 17.76
CA VAL A 8 -0.89 -5.38 18.24
C VAL A 8 -0.80 -5.53 19.76
N ASN A 9 0.36 -5.93 20.27
CA ASN A 9 0.63 -5.88 21.70
C ASN A 9 1.40 -4.58 22.01
N HIS A 10 0.81 -3.69 22.81
CA HIS A 10 1.40 -2.41 23.17
C HIS A 10 2.41 -2.48 24.34
N GLU A 11 2.60 -3.66 24.95
CA GLU A 11 3.46 -3.81 26.14
C GLU A 11 4.90 -4.24 25.81
N GLU A 12 5.13 -4.93 24.70
CA GLU A 12 6.41 -5.62 24.48
C GLU A 12 7.27 -5.06 23.34
N CYS A 13 6.69 -4.56 22.24
CA CYS A 13 7.48 -4.05 21.10
C CYS A 13 6.64 -3.14 20.16
N PHE A 14 7.11 -1.92 19.90
CA PHE A 14 6.53 -0.99 18.90
C PHE A 14 6.86 -1.38 17.45
N VAL A 15 7.87 -2.23 17.27
CA VAL A 15 8.31 -2.80 16.01
C VAL A 15 8.37 -4.31 16.19
N ASP A 16 7.69 -5.07 15.33
CA ASP A 16 7.79 -6.53 15.36
C ASP A 16 9.26 -6.94 15.15
N PRO A 17 9.91 -7.64 16.10
CA PRO A 17 11.33 -7.97 16.01
C PRO A 17 11.65 -9.03 14.96
N VAL A 18 10.67 -9.83 14.53
CA VAL A 18 10.82 -10.88 13.52
C VAL A 18 10.61 -10.31 12.13
N THR A 19 9.56 -9.51 11.95
CA THR A 19 9.17 -9.01 10.61
C THR A 19 9.63 -7.58 10.34
N GLY A 20 10.02 -6.83 11.36
CA GLY A 20 10.31 -5.40 11.27
C GLY A 20 9.07 -4.52 11.05
N ALA A 21 7.87 -5.11 11.11
CA ALA A 21 6.62 -4.39 10.86
C ALA A 21 6.37 -3.33 11.94
N ARG A 22 6.00 -2.13 11.48
CA ARG A 22 5.61 -1.02 12.34
C ARG A 22 4.12 -0.76 12.15
N THR A 23 3.32 -1.13 13.13
CA THR A 23 1.86 -0.97 13.12
C THR A 23 1.45 0.48 12.88
N ASN A 24 2.11 1.45 13.54
CA ASN A 24 1.84 2.88 13.30
C ASN A 24 2.08 3.32 11.85
N ARG A 25 3.04 2.71 11.15
CA ARG A 25 3.29 3.01 9.73
C ARG A 25 2.16 2.46 8.86
N ILE A 26 1.66 1.27 9.18
CA ILE A 26 0.53 0.63 8.48
C ILE A 26 -0.75 1.43 8.73
N GLU A 27 -1.03 1.80 9.98
CA GLU A 27 -2.18 2.63 10.35
C GLU A 27 -2.14 4.01 9.70
N GLY A 28 -0.96 4.65 9.71
CA GLY A 28 -0.74 5.92 9.01
C GLY A 28 -0.99 5.82 7.51
N ALA A 29 -0.47 4.77 6.85
CA ALA A 29 -0.72 4.52 5.43
C ALA A 29 -2.22 4.35 5.14
N TRP A 30 -2.91 3.57 5.98
CA TRP A 30 -4.34 3.30 5.84
C TRP A 30 -5.21 4.55 6.02
N GLU A 31 -5.01 5.31 7.09
CA GLU A 31 -5.86 6.47 7.39
C GLU A 31 -5.53 7.69 6.52
N VAL A 32 -4.24 8.00 6.35
CA VAL A 32 -3.80 9.25 5.70
C VAL A 32 -3.85 9.15 4.18
N HIS A 33 -3.45 8.03 3.60
CA HIS A 33 -3.32 7.91 2.16
C HIS A 33 -4.52 7.19 1.55
N ILE A 34 -4.88 6.01 2.06
CA ILE A 34 -5.91 5.18 1.44
C ILE A 34 -7.31 5.70 1.75
N LYS A 35 -7.74 5.69 3.02
CA LYS A 35 -9.10 6.09 3.39
C LYS A 35 -9.40 7.53 3.00
N ARG A 36 -8.47 8.46 3.20
CA ARG A 36 -8.65 9.86 2.81
C ARG A 36 -8.89 10.01 1.31
N HIS A 37 -8.12 9.31 0.48
CA HIS A 37 -8.31 9.32 -0.97
C HIS A 37 -9.67 8.73 -1.38
N LEU A 38 -10.03 7.57 -0.82
CA LEU A 38 -11.33 6.93 -1.08
C LEU A 38 -12.52 7.81 -0.65
N LYS A 39 -12.42 8.47 0.51
CA LYS A 39 -13.44 9.41 1.00
C LYS A 39 -13.59 10.64 0.09
N ARG A 40 -12.48 11.16 -0.48
CA ARG A 40 -12.52 12.28 -1.44
C ARG A 40 -13.29 11.93 -2.71
N MET A 41 -13.30 10.66 -3.11
CA MET A 41 -14.11 10.17 -4.25
C MET A 41 -15.60 10.01 -3.93
N ARG A 42 -16.02 10.26 -2.66
CA ARG A 42 -17.41 10.14 -2.19
C ARG A 42 -18.01 8.75 -2.33
N GLY A 43 -17.18 7.74 -2.16
CA GLY A 43 -17.57 6.33 -2.26
C GLY A 43 -16.95 5.65 -3.46
N VAL A 44 -16.66 4.36 -3.30
CA VAL A 44 -16.06 3.52 -4.32
C VAL A 44 -16.84 2.22 -4.37
N ARG A 45 -17.08 1.72 -5.58
CA ARG A 45 -17.67 0.40 -5.78
C ARG A 45 -16.79 -0.66 -5.13
N LYS A 46 -17.38 -1.57 -4.36
CA LYS A 46 -16.63 -2.55 -3.53
C LYS A 46 -15.66 -3.38 -4.38
N GLU A 47 -16.03 -3.67 -5.62
CA GLU A 47 -15.25 -4.44 -6.58
C GLU A 47 -13.97 -3.72 -7.00
N LEU A 48 -13.94 -2.38 -6.94
CA LEU A 48 -12.77 -1.58 -7.29
C LEU A 48 -11.84 -1.33 -6.10
N LEU A 49 -12.29 -1.55 -4.87
CA LEU A 49 -11.51 -1.24 -3.67
C LEU A 49 -10.14 -1.92 -3.70
N THR A 50 -10.12 -3.21 -4.04
CA THR A 50 -8.87 -3.98 -4.15
C THR A 50 -7.91 -3.37 -5.16
N GLY A 51 -8.41 -2.99 -6.34
CA GLY A 51 -7.59 -2.35 -7.38
C GLY A 51 -6.97 -1.02 -6.94
N TYR A 52 -7.69 -0.22 -6.15
CA TYR A 52 -7.13 1.01 -5.58
C TYR A 52 -6.04 0.75 -4.53
N LEU A 53 -6.18 -0.34 -3.75
CA LEU A 53 -5.13 -0.74 -2.79
C LEU A 53 -3.89 -1.22 -3.53
N ASP A 54 -4.07 -2.02 -4.58
CA ASP A 54 -2.98 -2.51 -5.42
C ASP A 54 -2.24 -1.35 -6.09
N GLU A 55 -2.97 -0.38 -6.64
CA GLU A 55 -2.39 0.84 -7.23
C GLU A 55 -1.60 1.64 -6.20
N PHE A 56 -2.14 1.82 -5.00
CA PHE A 56 -1.46 2.53 -3.92
C PHE A 56 -0.15 1.85 -3.50
N LEU A 57 -0.18 0.52 -3.33
CA LEU A 57 0.99 -0.27 -2.95
C LEU A 57 2.05 -0.23 -4.05
N TRP A 58 1.66 -0.46 -5.30
CA TRP A 58 2.55 -0.33 -6.46
C TRP A 58 3.20 1.06 -6.51
N LYS A 59 2.41 2.14 -6.35
CA LYS A 59 2.99 3.50 -6.33
C LYS A 59 4.02 3.67 -5.22
N THR A 60 3.75 3.12 -4.03
CA THR A 60 4.65 3.22 -2.87
C THR A 60 5.95 2.42 -3.04
N TRP A 61 5.93 1.33 -3.82
CA TRP A 61 7.11 0.50 -4.04
C TRP A 61 8.04 1.04 -5.13
N PHE A 62 7.50 1.74 -6.12
CA PHE A 62 8.25 2.14 -7.32
C PHE A 62 8.53 3.64 -7.41
N PHE A 63 7.84 4.48 -6.65
CA PHE A 63 8.03 5.93 -6.69
C PHE A 63 8.23 6.53 -5.30
N ALA A 64 9.03 7.61 -5.24
CA ALA A 64 9.21 8.41 -4.04
C ALA A 64 8.41 9.71 -4.16
N GLY A 65 7.22 9.77 -3.55
CA GLY A 65 6.39 10.98 -3.48
C GLY A 65 5.22 11.03 -4.47
N GLU A 66 4.74 12.24 -4.77
CA GLU A 66 3.64 12.43 -5.73
C GLU A 66 4.11 12.09 -7.13
N VAL A 67 3.38 11.17 -7.78
CA VAL A 67 3.72 10.64 -9.10
C VAL A 67 2.89 11.37 -10.15
N PRO A 68 3.51 12.14 -11.06
CA PRO A 68 2.83 12.63 -12.25
C PRO A 68 2.24 11.46 -13.04
N VAL A 69 1.02 11.62 -13.56
CA VAL A 69 0.36 10.56 -14.35
C VAL A 69 1.21 10.14 -15.54
N SER A 70 1.98 11.06 -16.12
CA SER A 70 2.93 10.80 -17.22
C SER A 70 3.97 9.74 -16.87
N THR A 71 4.41 9.67 -15.61
CA THR A 71 5.42 8.71 -15.11
C THR A 71 4.82 7.38 -14.64
N CYS A 72 3.49 7.25 -14.54
CA CYS A 72 2.87 5.99 -14.11
C CYS A 72 3.23 4.83 -15.06
N MET A 73 3.22 5.07 -16.37
CA MET A 73 3.57 4.03 -17.36
C MET A 73 5.01 3.56 -17.20
N GLU A 74 5.94 4.46 -16.88
CA GLU A 74 7.35 4.11 -16.63
C GLU A 74 7.49 3.19 -15.42
N GLY A 75 6.78 3.48 -14.32
CA GLY A 75 6.78 2.59 -13.16
C GLY A 75 6.16 1.21 -13.43
N LEU A 76 5.22 1.11 -14.38
CA LEU A 76 4.62 -0.16 -14.76
C LEU A 76 5.64 -0.99 -15.51
N VAL A 77 6.38 -0.37 -16.44
CA VAL A 77 7.50 -1.00 -17.15
C VAL A 77 8.60 -1.43 -16.17
N MET A 78 8.93 -0.61 -15.17
CA MET A 78 9.88 -0.98 -14.10
C MET A 78 9.40 -2.20 -13.29
N ALA A 79 8.11 -2.24 -12.94
CA ALA A 79 7.53 -3.37 -12.21
C ALA A 79 7.58 -4.66 -13.02
N ILE A 80 7.26 -4.59 -14.33
CA ILE A 80 7.34 -5.73 -15.24
C ILE A 80 8.78 -6.22 -15.34
N ARG A 81 9.75 -5.34 -15.60
CA ARG A 81 11.18 -5.72 -15.68
C ARG A 81 11.74 -6.30 -14.40
N LYS A 82 11.25 -5.86 -13.23
CA LYS A 82 11.70 -6.36 -11.92
C LYS A 82 11.17 -7.75 -11.61
N HIS A 83 9.93 -8.06 -12.03
CA HIS A 83 9.25 -9.30 -11.67
C HIS A 83 9.26 -10.36 -12.78
N TYR A 84 9.42 -9.95 -14.02
CA TYR A 84 9.52 -10.81 -15.18
C TYR A 84 10.87 -10.60 -15.84
N HIS A 85 11.64 -11.68 -15.98
CA HIS A 85 12.86 -11.68 -16.78
C HIS A 85 12.46 -11.64 -18.25
N VAL A 86 12.33 -10.42 -18.79
CA VAL A 86 12.08 -10.14 -20.22
C VAL A 86 13.39 -9.75 -20.88
#